data_AF-A0A6M1YQJ1-F1
#
_entry.id   AF-A0A6M1YQJ1-F1
#
_cell.length_a   1.000
_cell.length_b   1.000
_cell.length_c   1.000
_cell.angle_alpha   90.00
_cell.angle_beta   90.00
_cell.angle_gamma   90.00
#
_symmetry.space_group_name_H-M   'P 1'
#
loop_
_entity.id
_entity.type
_entity.pdbx_description
1 polymer ?
#
loop_
_entity_poly.entity_id
_entity_poly.type
_entity_poly.pdbx_seq_one_letter_code
_entity_poly.pdbx_strand_id
1 'polypeptide(L)'
;MRANSLEKQKKSKFNFFVLTLMLFLVVFPKGGIKFKNIPITWGYLLLAIISLFLLFRKKYFVRKEHIYSLIALLPFQIYSLLSIYINGIDSFGFFISFLVSFLFLPFIFFFVFSEYIENLDLDYFFKIFKRSILFISSYGIFLFFYRGFFGSLFEIPLLTANWHEKGLLENIKCINHRGFFLKLISTYNNGNIYGICLLMVLPLYKYLEKSSLKKSIVKLSIILTLSRTVWIGFIISEFFFNFFIIKNKKKSLIKFLISSFCFITILLIFAKFYLHKPFNWYFDTTLGGRLVDKSFEVNFFSNLPFINIEEMVYLSIFNTFGFFGLILFIIGMCFSLFYYLFKNMNSEKSPIDMCIFFGLLTYLIISISDSASLYLPVMAFYWFLSSFLHTHKDISYEFSKKSYKN
;
A
#
# COMPACT_ATOMS: atom_id res chain seq x y z
N MET A 1 -20.20 36.60 -11.36
CA MET A 1 -20.75 35.31 -11.85
C MET A 1 -19.72 34.41 -12.55
N ARG A 2 -18.90 34.89 -13.50
CA ARG A 2 -17.88 34.04 -14.19
C ARG A 2 -16.80 33.44 -13.27
N ALA A 3 -16.31 34.17 -12.27
CA ALA A 3 -15.32 33.66 -11.30
C ALA A 3 -15.85 32.44 -10.50
N ASN A 4 -17.08 32.53 -9.98
CA ASN A 4 -17.73 31.42 -9.26
C ASN A 4 -17.95 30.18 -10.15
N SER A 5 -18.16 30.38 -11.47
CA SER A 5 -18.30 29.26 -12.40
C SER A 5 -16.98 28.52 -12.65
N LEU A 6 -15.86 29.24 -12.76
CA LEU A 6 -14.53 28.66 -12.97
C LEU A 6 -14.03 27.93 -11.73
N GLU A 7 -14.28 28.47 -10.54
CA GLU A 7 -13.91 27.84 -9.27
C GLU A 7 -14.69 26.54 -9.04
N LYS A 8 -16.01 26.55 -9.32
CA LYS A 8 -16.86 25.36 -9.26
C LYS A 8 -16.41 24.29 -10.26
N GLN A 9 -16.02 24.69 -11.47
CA GLN A 9 -15.54 23.77 -12.51
C GLN A 9 -14.18 23.16 -12.15
N LYS A 10 -13.27 23.96 -11.58
CA LYS A 10 -11.97 23.49 -11.07
C LYS A 10 -12.15 22.48 -9.95
N LYS A 11 -13.03 22.76 -8.99
CA LYS A 11 -13.37 21.84 -7.88
C LYS A 11 -13.98 20.52 -8.38
N SER A 12 -14.86 20.58 -9.38
CA SER A 12 -15.45 19.38 -9.99
C SER A 12 -14.39 18.46 -10.63
N LYS A 13 -13.39 19.01 -11.34
CA LYS A 13 -12.30 18.23 -11.93
C LYS A 13 -11.46 17.50 -10.88
N PHE A 14 -11.13 18.17 -9.77
CA PHE A 14 -10.38 17.54 -8.67
C PHE A 14 -11.17 16.45 -7.96
N ASN A 15 -12.47 16.67 -7.72
CA ASN A 15 -13.33 15.65 -7.13
C ASN A 15 -13.45 14.41 -8.02
N PHE A 16 -13.54 14.60 -9.34
CA PHE A 16 -13.51 13.50 -10.29
C PHE A 16 -12.19 12.73 -10.21
N PHE A 17 -11.05 13.42 -10.26
CA PHE A 17 -9.73 12.81 -10.10
C PHE A 17 -9.61 11.97 -8.81
N VAL A 18 -10.02 12.53 -7.67
CA VAL A 18 -10.04 11.84 -6.38
C VAL A 18 -10.92 10.59 -6.41
N LEU A 19 -12.15 10.73 -6.91
CA LEU A 19 -13.09 9.62 -6.97
C LEU A 19 -12.50 8.47 -7.78
N THR A 20 -11.91 8.79 -8.93
CA THR A 20 -11.37 7.81 -9.85
C THR A 20 -10.12 7.11 -9.29
N LEU A 21 -9.21 7.85 -8.64
CA LEU A 21 -8.07 7.25 -7.92
C LEU A 21 -8.56 6.28 -6.84
N MET A 22 -9.52 6.71 -6.00
CA MET A 22 -10.01 5.87 -4.92
C MET A 22 -10.77 4.65 -5.42
N LEU A 23 -11.56 4.79 -6.48
CA LEU A 23 -12.35 3.68 -7.02
C LEU A 23 -11.46 2.60 -7.64
N PHE A 24 -10.48 2.97 -8.47
CA PHE A 24 -9.71 1.97 -9.20
C PHE A 24 -8.39 1.57 -8.54
N LEU A 25 -7.78 2.40 -7.69
CA LEU A 25 -6.57 2.01 -6.97
C LEU A 25 -6.89 1.36 -5.63
N VAL A 26 -7.94 1.81 -4.94
CA VAL A 26 -8.27 1.31 -3.60
C VAL A 26 -9.40 0.29 -3.64
N VAL A 27 -10.50 0.59 -4.34
CA VAL A 27 -11.69 -0.28 -4.31
C VAL A 27 -11.59 -1.45 -5.28
N PHE A 28 -11.11 -1.26 -6.50
CA PHE A 28 -11.03 -2.32 -7.53
C PHE A 28 -9.65 -2.43 -8.19
N PRO A 29 -8.57 -2.68 -7.42
CA PRO A 29 -7.20 -2.68 -7.93
C PRO A 29 -6.88 -3.82 -8.92
N LYS A 30 -7.68 -4.89 -8.93
CA LYS A 30 -7.45 -6.09 -9.76
C LYS A 30 -8.43 -6.26 -10.91
N GLY A 31 -9.43 -5.41 -11.06
CA GLY A 31 -10.32 -5.46 -12.22
C GLY A 31 -9.52 -5.18 -13.49
N GLY A 32 -9.63 -6.04 -14.51
CA GLY A 32 -8.83 -5.91 -15.73
C GLY A 32 -8.78 -7.14 -16.63
N ILE A 33 -7.81 -7.10 -17.55
CA ILE A 33 -7.57 -8.09 -18.61
C ILE A 33 -6.09 -8.47 -18.59
N LYS A 34 -5.75 -9.72 -18.93
CA LYS A 34 -4.36 -10.13 -19.17
C LYS A 34 -4.09 -10.06 -20.67
N PHE A 35 -3.00 -9.40 -21.05
CA PHE A 35 -2.51 -9.39 -22.43
C PHE A 35 -1.10 -9.99 -22.44
N LYS A 36 -0.90 -11.10 -23.17
CA LYS A 36 0.38 -11.84 -23.20
C LYS A 36 0.98 -12.08 -21.79
N ASN A 37 0.15 -12.59 -20.87
CA ASN A 37 0.49 -12.81 -19.45
C ASN A 37 0.78 -11.56 -18.59
N ILE A 38 0.71 -10.36 -19.15
CA ILE A 38 0.85 -9.11 -18.40
C ILE A 38 -0.54 -8.67 -17.93
N PRO A 39 -0.78 -8.50 -16.61
CA PRO A 39 -2.05 -8.03 -16.10
C PRO A 39 -2.19 -6.51 -16.34
N ILE A 40 -3.18 -6.12 -17.15
CA ILE A 40 -3.58 -4.73 -17.37
C ILE A 40 -4.84 -4.49 -16.54
N THR A 41 -4.68 -3.79 -15.41
CA THR A 41 -5.82 -3.43 -14.55
C THR A 41 -6.36 -2.05 -14.90
N TRP A 42 -7.64 -1.83 -14.64
CA TRP A 42 -8.31 -0.56 -14.91
C TRP A 42 -7.65 0.61 -14.18
N GLY A 43 -7.16 0.39 -12.95
CA GLY A 43 -6.45 1.42 -12.20
C GLY A 43 -5.20 1.93 -12.91
N TYR A 44 -4.35 1.04 -13.42
CA TYR A 44 -3.11 1.45 -14.09
C TYR A 44 -3.37 2.01 -15.48
N LEU A 45 -4.31 1.41 -16.22
CA LEU A 45 -4.71 1.92 -17.52
C LEU A 45 -5.23 3.36 -17.41
N LEU A 46 -6.08 3.60 -16.42
CA LEU A 46 -6.65 4.92 -16.18
C LEU A 46 -5.58 5.91 -15.70
N LEU A 47 -4.68 5.49 -14.79
CA LEU A 47 -3.54 6.30 -14.38
C LEU A 47 -2.68 6.71 -15.59
N ALA A 48 -2.40 5.78 -16.51
CA ALA A 48 -1.61 6.02 -17.70
C ALA A 48 -2.31 6.97 -18.68
N ILE A 49 -3.61 6.78 -18.91
CA ILE A 49 -4.39 7.66 -19.80
C ILE A 49 -4.45 9.08 -19.22
N ILE A 50 -4.77 9.21 -17.92
CA ILE A 50 -4.83 10.52 -17.26
C ILE A 50 -3.45 11.17 -17.26
N SER A 51 -2.39 10.43 -16.94
CA SER A 51 -1.04 11.00 -16.93
C SER A 51 -0.61 11.47 -18.31
N LEU A 52 -0.90 10.71 -19.37
CA LEU A 52 -0.63 11.10 -20.75
C LEU A 52 -1.34 12.41 -21.13
N PHE A 53 -2.65 12.54 -20.83
CA PHE A 53 -3.36 13.79 -21.09
C PHE A 53 -2.80 14.97 -20.30
N LEU A 54 -2.40 14.74 -19.05
CA LEU A 54 -1.80 15.77 -18.21
C LEU A 54 -0.37 16.11 -18.60
N LEU A 55 0.33 15.26 -19.37
CA LEU A 55 1.65 15.51 -19.95
C LEU A 55 1.65 16.44 -21.18
N PHE A 56 0.48 16.81 -21.71
CA PHE A 56 0.37 17.77 -22.82
C PHE A 56 -0.23 19.13 -22.39
N ARG A 57 -0.32 19.41 -21.09
CA ARG A 57 -0.85 20.69 -20.60
C ARG A 57 0.17 21.83 -20.75
N LYS A 58 -0.31 23.05 -20.96
CA LYS A 58 0.54 24.24 -21.20
C LYS A 58 1.35 24.70 -19.98
N LYS A 59 0.94 24.37 -18.76
CA LYS A 59 1.59 24.83 -17.52
C LYS A 59 1.78 23.67 -16.55
N TYR A 60 3.02 23.49 -16.11
CA TYR A 60 3.38 22.54 -15.05
C TYR A 60 3.74 23.30 -13.79
N PHE A 61 3.10 22.88 -12.70
CA PHE A 61 3.59 23.19 -11.37
C PHE A 61 4.05 21.89 -10.74
N VAL A 62 5.34 21.83 -10.40
CA VAL A 62 5.95 20.70 -9.69
C VAL A 62 6.68 21.26 -8.48
N ARG A 63 6.44 20.65 -7.33
CA ARG A 63 7.06 21.09 -6.09
C ARG A 63 8.51 20.64 -5.99
N LYS A 64 9.34 21.43 -5.30
CA LYS A 64 10.76 21.12 -5.11
C LYS A 64 10.94 19.82 -4.33
N GLU A 65 10.09 19.56 -3.35
CA GLU A 65 10.09 18.38 -2.50
C GLU A 65 9.82 17.09 -3.30
N HIS A 66 8.89 17.18 -4.26
CA HIS A 66 8.60 16.09 -5.17
C HIS A 66 9.77 15.85 -6.13
N ILE A 67 10.41 16.92 -6.63
CA ILE A 67 11.61 16.82 -7.47
C ILE A 67 12.76 16.17 -6.69
N TYR A 68 13.02 16.58 -5.46
CA TYR A 68 14.07 15.97 -4.63
C TYR A 68 13.81 14.49 -4.38
N SER A 69 12.55 14.11 -4.15
CA SER A 69 12.17 12.71 -4.00
C SER A 69 12.38 11.88 -5.26
N LEU A 70 12.13 12.46 -6.44
CA LEU A 70 12.46 11.82 -7.72
C LEU A 70 13.97 11.70 -7.92
N ILE A 71 14.72 12.77 -7.66
CA ILE A 71 16.19 12.78 -7.81
C ILE A 71 16.83 11.73 -6.91
N ALA A 72 16.36 11.57 -5.67
CA ALA A 72 16.87 10.56 -4.75
C ALA A 72 16.60 9.12 -5.22
N LEU A 73 15.58 8.90 -6.05
CA LEU A 73 15.25 7.60 -6.64
C LEU A 73 16.04 7.31 -7.92
N LEU A 74 16.51 8.34 -8.65
CA LEU A 74 17.25 8.20 -9.90
C LEU A 74 18.47 7.26 -9.81
N PRO A 75 19.33 7.31 -8.77
CA PRO A 75 20.46 6.38 -8.66
C PRO A 75 20.04 4.91 -8.71
N PHE A 76 18.99 4.55 -7.98
CA PHE A 76 18.46 3.18 -7.99
C PHE A 76 17.89 2.81 -9.36
N GLN A 77 17.13 3.72 -9.99
CA GLN A 77 16.56 3.48 -11.33
C GLN A 77 17.64 3.28 -12.39
N ILE A 78 18.66 4.14 -12.41
CA ILE A 78 19.77 4.05 -13.37
C ILE A 78 20.54 2.76 -13.14
N TYR A 79 20.93 2.48 -11.90
CA TYR A 79 21.70 1.29 -11.57
C TYR A 79 20.93 0.00 -11.89
N SER A 80 19.66 -0.09 -11.51
CA SER A 80 18.84 -1.25 -11.80
C SER A 80 18.63 -1.46 -13.30
N LEU A 81 18.37 -0.40 -14.07
CA LEU A 81 18.28 -0.50 -15.54
C LEU A 81 19.59 -0.96 -16.17
N LEU A 82 20.73 -0.43 -15.72
CA LEU A 82 22.05 -0.86 -16.22
C LEU A 82 22.33 -2.31 -15.87
N SER A 83 22.05 -2.73 -14.63
CA SER A 83 22.22 -4.13 -14.19
C SER A 83 21.33 -5.07 -15.01
N ILE A 84 20.07 -4.71 -15.24
CA ILE A 84 19.14 -5.49 -16.09
C ILE A 84 19.64 -5.54 -17.54
N TYR A 85 20.15 -4.43 -18.07
CA TYR A 85 20.67 -4.37 -19.44
C TYR A 85 21.90 -5.27 -19.62
N ILE A 86 22.81 -5.29 -18.64
CA ILE A 86 24.04 -6.09 -18.67
C ILE A 86 23.76 -7.58 -18.45
N ASN A 87 22.94 -7.91 -17.45
CA ASN A 87 22.71 -9.31 -17.04
C ASN A 87 21.55 -9.99 -17.77
N GLY A 88 20.72 -9.23 -18.48
CA GLY A 88 19.55 -9.73 -19.21
C GLY A 88 18.27 -9.86 -18.36
N ILE A 89 17.20 -10.25 -19.03
CA ILE A 89 15.84 -10.40 -18.46
C ILE A 89 15.38 -11.83 -18.69
N ASP A 90 15.03 -12.52 -17.61
CA ASP A 90 14.44 -13.87 -17.67
C ASP A 90 12.91 -13.81 -17.77
N SER A 91 12.29 -12.88 -17.02
CA SER A 91 10.83 -12.68 -17.07
C SER A 91 10.42 -11.28 -17.50
N PHE A 92 9.96 -11.18 -18.75
CA PHE A 92 9.48 -9.91 -19.31
C PHE A 92 8.30 -9.31 -18.54
N GLY A 93 7.38 -10.15 -18.04
CA GLY A 93 6.23 -9.67 -17.26
C GLY A 93 6.63 -9.00 -15.96
N PHE A 94 7.60 -9.56 -15.23
CA PHE A 94 8.13 -8.94 -14.02
C PHE A 94 8.98 -7.70 -14.33
N PHE A 95 9.68 -7.68 -15.47
CA PHE A 95 10.41 -6.48 -15.90
C PHE A 95 9.45 -5.31 -16.16
N ILE A 96 8.34 -5.54 -16.86
CA ILE A 96 7.30 -4.50 -17.03
C ILE A 96 6.74 -4.06 -15.68
N SER A 97 6.45 -5.00 -14.77
CA SER A 97 6.00 -4.64 -13.42
C SER A 97 7.04 -3.80 -12.67
N PHE A 98 8.33 -4.09 -12.82
CA PHE A 98 9.42 -3.32 -12.25
C PHE A 98 9.44 -1.89 -12.78
N LEU A 99 9.38 -1.73 -14.11
CA LEU A 99 9.33 -0.42 -14.76
C LEU A 99 8.14 0.41 -14.28
N VAL A 100 6.96 -0.20 -14.19
CA VAL A 100 5.76 0.50 -13.70
C VAL A 100 5.94 0.89 -12.23
N SER A 101 6.39 -0.02 -11.38
CA SER A 101 6.58 0.21 -9.95
C SER A 101 7.61 1.28 -9.63
N PHE A 102 8.75 1.31 -10.33
CA PHE A 102 9.90 2.15 -9.94
C PHE A 102 10.23 3.28 -10.88
N LEU A 103 9.69 3.32 -12.10
CA LEU A 103 9.93 4.42 -13.03
C LEU A 103 8.63 5.19 -13.28
N PHE A 104 7.59 4.52 -13.78
CA PHE A 104 6.37 5.20 -14.19
C PHE A 104 5.56 5.74 -13.00
N LEU A 105 5.28 4.94 -11.97
CA LEU A 105 4.46 5.40 -10.84
C LEU A 105 5.09 6.56 -10.05
N PRO A 106 6.38 6.53 -9.66
CA PRO A 106 7.02 7.68 -9.02
C PRO A 106 6.93 8.93 -9.88
N PHE A 107 7.23 8.82 -11.18
CA PHE A 107 7.13 9.94 -12.11
C PHE A 107 5.71 10.49 -12.19
N ILE A 108 4.70 9.62 -12.30
CA ILE A 108 3.30 10.04 -12.31
C ILE A 108 2.94 10.79 -11.02
N PHE A 109 3.27 10.27 -9.85
CA PHE A 109 2.84 10.86 -8.57
C PHE A 109 3.63 12.10 -8.15
N PHE A 110 4.94 12.13 -8.37
CA PHE A 110 5.78 13.26 -7.97
C PHE A 110 5.89 14.33 -9.06
N PHE A 111 5.79 13.99 -10.34
CA PHE A 111 5.90 14.97 -11.43
C PHE A 111 4.52 15.35 -11.98
N VAL A 112 3.81 14.39 -12.56
CA VAL A 112 2.58 14.66 -13.31
C VAL A 112 1.44 15.12 -12.39
N PHE A 113 1.26 14.44 -11.27
CA PHE A 113 0.16 14.69 -10.32
C PHE A 113 0.55 15.65 -9.18
N SER A 114 1.76 16.22 -9.19
CA SER A 114 2.26 17.12 -8.15
C SER A 114 1.26 18.23 -7.80
N GLU A 115 0.81 18.98 -8.81
CA GLU A 115 -0.19 20.04 -8.64
C GLU A 115 -1.56 19.53 -8.20
N TYR A 116 -1.96 18.33 -8.65
CA TYR A 116 -3.27 17.76 -8.34
C TYR A 116 -3.37 17.30 -6.90
N ILE A 117 -2.30 16.68 -6.40
CA ILE A 117 -2.16 16.24 -5.01
C ILE A 117 -2.14 17.46 -4.08
N GLU A 118 -1.46 18.53 -4.49
CA GLU A 118 -1.42 19.76 -3.69
C GLU A 118 -2.77 20.47 -3.59
N ASN A 119 -3.53 20.48 -4.69
CA ASN A 119 -4.82 21.17 -4.75
C ASN A 119 -6.02 20.29 -4.37
N LEU A 120 -5.78 19.12 -3.76
CA LEU A 120 -6.86 18.23 -3.34
C LEU A 120 -7.86 18.93 -2.42
N ASP A 121 -9.16 18.72 -2.68
CA ASP A 121 -10.21 19.00 -1.70
C ASP A 121 -10.14 17.91 -0.62
N LEU A 122 -9.47 18.23 0.49
CA LEU A 122 -9.20 17.30 1.59
C LEU A 122 -10.48 16.78 2.24
N ASP A 123 -11.52 17.61 2.34
CA ASP A 123 -12.80 17.20 2.93
C ASP A 123 -13.47 16.13 2.07
N TYR A 124 -13.52 16.36 0.75
CA TYR A 124 -14.05 15.39 -0.19
C TYR A 124 -13.19 14.13 -0.23
N PHE A 125 -11.86 14.28 -0.32
CA PHE A 125 -10.91 13.18 -0.32
C PHE A 125 -11.05 12.29 0.92
N PHE A 126 -11.01 12.84 2.13
CA PHE A 126 -11.13 12.06 3.36
C PHE A 126 -12.50 11.41 3.52
N LYS A 127 -13.57 12.04 3.02
CA LYS A 127 -14.91 11.44 2.99
C LYS A 127 -14.96 10.20 2.09
N ILE A 128 -14.44 10.31 0.86
CA ILE A 128 -14.38 9.17 -0.08
C ILE A 128 -13.43 8.11 0.45
N PHE A 129 -12.26 8.51 0.95
CA PHE A 129 -11.26 7.60 1.48
C PHE A 129 -11.77 6.72 2.62
N LYS A 130 -12.43 7.30 3.63
CA LYS A 130 -13.04 6.50 4.70
C LYS A 130 -14.07 5.51 4.19
N ARG A 131 -14.88 5.91 3.20
CA ARG A 131 -15.90 5.05 2.61
C ARG A 131 -15.27 3.91 1.81
N SER A 132 -14.23 4.19 1.01
CA SER A 132 -13.49 3.18 0.25
C SER A 132 -12.85 2.15 1.16
N ILE A 133 -12.14 2.57 2.22
CA ILE A 133 -11.49 1.66 3.17
C ILE A 133 -12.51 0.81 3.93
N LEU A 134 -13.62 1.41 4.37
CA LEU A 134 -14.69 0.67 5.02
C LEU A 134 -15.32 -0.33 4.05
N PHE A 135 -15.59 0.07 2.81
CA PHE A 135 -16.19 -0.79 1.79
C PHE A 135 -15.32 -2.02 1.53
N ILE A 136 -14.02 -1.86 1.23
CA ILE A 136 -13.15 -3.00 0.95
C ILE A 136 -12.99 -3.93 2.16
N SER A 137 -13.06 -3.37 3.37
CA SER A 137 -13.00 -4.15 4.62
C SER A 137 -14.26 -4.96 4.85
N SER A 138 -15.43 -4.33 4.73
CA SER A 138 -16.72 -5.01 4.86
C SER A 138 -16.92 -6.05 3.76
N TYR A 139 -16.57 -5.72 2.51
CA TYR A 139 -16.66 -6.64 1.38
C TYR A 139 -15.70 -7.83 1.57
N GLY A 140 -14.48 -7.60 2.04
CA GLY A 140 -13.54 -8.67 2.34
C GLY A 140 -14.05 -9.62 3.43
N ILE A 141 -14.63 -9.09 4.51
CA ILE A 141 -15.23 -9.89 5.58
C ILE A 141 -16.42 -10.70 5.05
N PHE A 142 -17.29 -10.05 4.26
CA PHE A 142 -18.40 -10.73 3.60
C PHE A 142 -17.89 -11.91 2.75
N LEU A 143 -16.90 -11.69 1.87
CA LEU A 143 -16.32 -12.75 1.04
C LEU A 143 -15.71 -13.88 1.86
N PHE A 144 -15.01 -13.55 2.96
CA PHE A 144 -14.39 -14.54 3.84
C PHE A 144 -15.43 -15.51 4.41
N PHE A 145 -16.56 -15.01 4.90
CA PHE A 145 -17.64 -15.84 5.41
C PHE A 145 -18.47 -16.50 4.31
N TYR A 146 -18.75 -15.79 3.21
CA TYR A 146 -19.49 -16.31 2.07
C TYR A 146 -18.85 -17.60 1.55
N ARG A 147 -17.52 -17.63 1.39
CA ARG A 147 -16.81 -18.84 0.97
C ARG A 147 -17.00 -20.01 1.95
N GLY A 148 -16.98 -19.73 3.25
CA GLY A 148 -17.21 -20.73 4.28
C GLY A 148 -18.60 -21.37 4.14
N PHE A 149 -19.64 -20.57 3.91
CA PHE A 149 -21.01 -21.09 3.78
C PHE A 149 -21.32 -21.76 2.44
N PHE A 150 -20.85 -21.17 1.32
CA PHE A 150 -21.29 -21.57 -0.03
C PHE A 150 -20.28 -22.41 -0.80
N GLY A 151 -19.08 -22.64 -0.26
CA GLY A 151 -18.10 -23.48 -0.93
C GLY A 151 -17.45 -22.85 -2.18
N SER A 152 -17.78 -21.60 -2.52
CA SER A 152 -17.25 -20.88 -3.69
C SER A 152 -17.02 -19.39 -3.40
N LEU A 153 -16.09 -18.76 -4.13
CA LEU A 153 -15.85 -17.32 -4.07
C LEU A 153 -16.87 -16.54 -4.90
N PHE A 154 -17.43 -15.47 -4.33
CA PHE A 154 -18.27 -14.53 -5.06
C PHE A 154 -17.40 -13.55 -5.88
N GLU A 155 -17.36 -13.76 -7.19
CA GLU A 155 -16.54 -13.01 -8.13
C GLU A 155 -17.41 -12.20 -9.09
N ILE A 156 -17.05 -10.93 -9.32
CA ILE A 156 -17.63 -10.09 -10.36
C ILE A 156 -16.53 -9.89 -11.42
N PRO A 157 -16.63 -10.55 -12.60
CA PRO A 157 -15.64 -10.41 -13.65
C PRO A 157 -15.42 -8.95 -14.04
N LEU A 158 -14.17 -8.60 -14.38
CA LEU A 158 -13.70 -7.26 -14.71
C LEU A 158 -13.75 -6.24 -13.56
N LEU A 159 -14.45 -6.50 -12.46
CA LEU A 159 -14.50 -5.59 -11.30
C LEU A 159 -13.65 -6.11 -10.15
N THR A 160 -13.93 -7.32 -9.68
CA THR A 160 -13.23 -7.92 -8.54
C THR A 160 -12.24 -9.00 -8.98
N ALA A 161 -12.44 -9.60 -10.16
CA ALA A 161 -11.51 -10.54 -10.78
C ALA A 161 -11.13 -10.10 -12.20
N ASN A 162 -9.92 -10.45 -12.64
CA ASN A 162 -9.57 -10.31 -14.05
C ASN A 162 -10.44 -11.27 -14.89
N TRP A 163 -10.75 -10.89 -16.13
CA TRP A 163 -11.55 -11.73 -17.03
C TRP A 163 -11.01 -13.17 -17.15
N HIS A 164 -9.70 -13.27 -17.33
CA HIS A 164 -8.96 -14.52 -17.53
C HIS A 164 -8.75 -15.32 -16.22
N GLU A 165 -9.17 -14.80 -15.07
CA GLU A 165 -9.03 -15.46 -13.76
C GLU A 165 -10.38 -15.92 -13.19
N LYS A 166 -11.48 -15.72 -13.93
CA LYS A 166 -12.84 -16.09 -13.50
C LYS A 166 -12.92 -17.57 -13.16
N GLY A 167 -13.37 -17.90 -11.96
CA GLY A 167 -13.54 -19.28 -11.50
C GLY A 167 -12.22 -20.04 -11.29
N LEU A 168 -11.09 -19.35 -11.43
CA LEU A 168 -9.75 -19.93 -11.29
C LEU A 168 -8.98 -19.33 -10.11
N LEU A 169 -9.55 -18.35 -9.38
CA LEU A 169 -8.87 -17.70 -8.25
C LEU A 169 -8.50 -18.68 -7.13
N GLU A 170 -9.33 -19.70 -6.90
CA GLU A 170 -9.06 -20.76 -5.92
C GLU A 170 -7.86 -21.62 -6.32
N ASN A 171 -7.77 -21.98 -7.61
CA ASN A 171 -6.77 -22.91 -8.13
C ASN A 171 -5.44 -22.22 -8.49
N ILE A 172 -5.48 -20.99 -9.03
CA ILE A 172 -4.30 -20.30 -9.60
C ILE A 172 -3.51 -19.54 -8.53
N LYS A 173 -4.14 -19.01 -7.50
CA LYS A 173 -3.47 -18.07 -6.58
C LYS A 173 -2.97 -18.69 -5.29
N CYS A 174 -2.95 -20.02 -5.20
CA CYS A 174 -2.51 -20.75 -4.00
C CYS A 174 -3.01 -20.04 -2.74
N ILE A 175 -4.30 -19.71 -2.70
CA ILE A 175 -4.89 -19.13 -1.49
C ILE A 175 -4.86 -20.28 -0.50
N ASN A 176 -3.78 -20.37 0.26
CA ASN A 176 -3.44 -21.51 1.12
C ASN A 176 -4.72 -22.10 1.70
N HIS A 177 -5.10 -23.30 1.26
CA HIS A 177 -6.21 -24.02 1.84
C HIS A 177 -5.84 -24.25 3.30
N ARG A 178 -6.30 -23.36 4.19
CA ARG A 178 -6.08 -23.44 5.63
C ARG A 178 -7.30 -24.09 6.27
N GLY A 179 -7.70 -25.24 5.71
CA GLY A 179 -8.94 -25.93 6.05
C GLY A 179 -10.17 -25.25 5.44
N PHE A 180 -11.19 -25.02 6.27
CA PHE A 180 -12.51 -24.51 5.86
C PHE A 180 -12.52 -23.06 5.38
N PHE A 181 -11.56 -22.24 5.84
CA PHE A 181 -11.49 -20.82 5.49
C PHE A 181 -10.30 -20.50 4.58
N LEU A 182 -10.54 -19.62 3.60
CA LEU A 182 -9.52 -18.98 2.81
C LEU A 182 -9.07 -17.67 3.47
N LYS A 183 -7.82 -17.29 3.23
CA LYS A 183 -7.29 -15.97 3.58
C LYS A 183 -8.17 -14.85 3.00
N LEU A 184 -8.51 -13.83 3.79
CA LEU A 184 -9.27 -12.68 3.31
C LEU A 184 -8.49 -11.94 2.21
N ILE A 185 -9.08 -11.85 1.01
CA ILE A 185 -8.48 -11.22 -0.17
C ILE A 185 -9.16 -9.91 -0.62
N SER A 186 -10.42 -9.69 -0.25
CA SER A 186 -11.27 -8.60 -0.77
C SER A 186 -11.15 -8.49 -2.31
N THR A 187 -11.17 -7.28 -2.88
CA THR A 187 -10.98 -7.01 -4.32
C THR A 187 -9.53 -7.07 -4.81
N TYR A 188 -8.58 -7.45 -3.95
CA TYR A 188 -7.14 -7.46 -4.24
C TYR A 188 -6.66 -8.84 -4.71
N ASN A 189 -7.51 -9.86 -4.59
CA ASN A 189 -7.24 -11.25 -4.96
C ASN A 189 -5.98 -11.85 -4.33
N ASN A 190 -5.44 -11.21 -3.29
CA ASN A 190 -4.32 -11.65 -2.48
C ASN A 190 -4.36 -10.91 -1.13
N GLY A 191 -4.47 -11.66 -0.04
CA GLY A 191 -4.63 -11.09 1.31
C GLY A 191 -3.38 -10.41 1.86
N ASN A 192 -2.17 -10.74 1.35
CA ASN A 192 -0.96 -10.00 1.70
C ASN A 192 -1.01 -8.59 1.10
N ILE A 193 -1.30 -8.49 -0.20
CA ILE A 193 -1.41 -7.20 -0.90
C ILE A 193 -2.47 -6.33 -0.24
N TYR A 194 -3.66 -6.90 -0.01
CA TYR A 194 -4.75 -6.23 0.71
C TYR A 194 -4.30 -5.72 2.08
N GLY A 195 -3.71 -6.61 2.89
CA GLY A 195 -3.27 -6.28 4.24
C GLY A 195 -2.22 -5.16 4.25
N ILE A 196 -1.23 -5.23 3.38
CA ILE A 196 -0.16 -4.23 3.28
C ILE A 196 -0.71 -2.87 2.84
N CYS A 197 -1.55 -2.83 1.80
CA CYS A 197 -2.22 -1.61 1.37
C CYS A 197 -3.03 -0.98 2.51
N LEU A 198 -3.76 -1.79 3.28
CA LEU A 198 -4.49 -1.31 4.46
C LEU A 198 -3.57 -0.80 5.57
N LEU A 199 -2.47 -1.49 5.86
CA LEU A 199 -1.52 -1.08 6.90
C LEU A 199 -0.91 0.28 6.62
N MET A 200 -0.57 0.57 5.36
CA MET A 200 -0.05 1.89 4.95
C MET A 200 -1.03 3.03 5.23
N VAL A 201 -2.33 2.76 5.18
CA VAL A 201 -3.37 3.80 5.36
C VAL A 201 -4.08 3.73 6.71
N LEU A 202 -3.77 2.71 7.52
CA LEU A 202 -4.46 2.43 8.78
C LEU A 202 -4.34 3.57 9.81
N PRO A 203 -3.16 4.18 10.05
CA PRO A 203 -3.06 5.30 10.98
C PRO A 203 -3.98 6.45 10.59
N LEU A 204 -3.98 6.79 9.28
CA LEU A 204 -4.81 7.87 8.73
C LEU A 204 -6.29 7.56 8.87
N TYR A 205 -6.72 6.36 8.50
CA TYR A 205 -8.11 5.93 8.68
C TYR A 205 -8.56 6.01 10.13
N LYS A 206 -7.75 5.53 11.07
CA LYS A 206 -8.06 5.56 12.51
C LYS A 206 -8.15 6.97 13.07
N TYR A 207 -7.34 7.90 12.55
CA TYR A 207 -7.40 9.30 12.91
C TYR A 207 -8.70 9.97 12.42
N LEU A 208 -9.07 9.71 11.16
CA LEU A 208 -10.20 10.36 10.49
C LEU A 208 -11.59 9.79 10.86
N GLU A 209 -11.68 8.49 11.15
CA GLU A 209 -12.93 7.83 11.50
C GLU A 209 -13.25 8.07 12.99
N LYS A 210 -14.51 8.35 13.34
CA LYS A 210 -14.93 8.56 14.73
C LYS A 210 -15.57 7.29 15.31
N SER A 211 -16.30 6.53 14.49
CA SER A 211 -17.00 5.32 14.93
C SER A 211 -16.03 4.22 15.33
N SER A 212 -16.16 3.73 16.57
CA SER A 212 -15.41 2.57 17.07
C SER A 212 -15.73 1.30 16.27
N LEU A 213 -17.01 1.08 15.96
CA LEU A 213 -17.47 -0.06 15.20
C LEU A 213 -16.82 -0.11 13.81
N LYS A 214 -16.79 0.99 13.07
CA LYS A 214 -16.13 1.06 11.75
C LYS A 214 -14.63 0.78 11.84
N LYS A 215 -13.95 1.29 12.87
CA LYS A 215 -12.54 0.96 13.14
C LYS A 215 -12.35 -0.53 13.42
N SER A 216 -13.24 -1.13 14.22
CA SER A 216 -13.20 -2.55 14.53
C SER A 216 -13.42 -3.42 13.29
N ILE A 217 -14.30 -3.03 12.36
CA ILE A 217 -14.49 -3.71 11.07
C ILE A 217 -13.17 -3.73 10.28
N VAL A 218 -12.52 -2.57 10.12
CA VAL A 218 -11.23 -2.50 9.40
C VAL A 218 -10.17 -3.35 10.09
N LYS A 219 -10.06 -3.25 11.42
CA LYS A 219 -9.13 -4.09 12.21
C LYS A 219 -9.39 -5.57 11.97
N LEU A 220 -10.63 -6.03 12.13
CA LEU A 220 -11.02 -7.41 11.93
C LEU A 220 -10.63 -7.89 10.53
N SER A 221 -10.83 -7.08 9.50
CA SER A 221 -10.43 -7.45 8.13
C SER A 221 -8.92 -7.68 7.97
N ILE A 222 -8.09 -6.94 8.70
CA ILE A 222 -6.62 -7.12 8.74
C ILE A 222 -6.28 -8.44 9.44
N ILE A 223 -6.96 -8.77 10.56
CA ILE A 223 -6.77 -10.04 11.26
C ILE A 223 -7.09 -11.23 10.34
N LEU A 224 -8.23 -11.15 9.66
CA LEU A 224 -8.72 -12.22 8.77
C LEU A 224 -7.90 -12.39 7.48
N THR A 225 -6.88 -11.55 7.24
CA THR A 225 -5.88 -11.83 6.20
C THR A 225 -5.01 -13.04 6.55
N LEU A 226 -5.01 -13.53 7.79
CA LEU A 226 -4.23 -14.72 8.19
C LEU A 226 -2.74 -14.66 7.81
N SER A 227 -2.17 -13.46 7.71
CA SER A 227 -0.78 -13.24 7.33
C SER A 227 0.03 -12.77 8.52
N ARG A 228 1.07 -13.54 8.87
CA ARG A 228 1.99 -13.22 9.98
C ARG A 228 2.60 -11.83 9.81
N THR A 229 3.05 -11.49 8.60
CA THR A 229 3.62 -10.17 8.29
C THR A 229 2.61 -9.05 8.46
N VAL A 230 1.37 -9.24 7.99
CA VAL A 230 0.31 -8.23 8.14
C VAL A 230 -0.05 -8.05 9.62
N TRP A 231 -0.02 -9.11 10.41
CA TRP A 231 -0.25 -9.05 11.85
C TRP A 231 0.88 -8.31 12.59
N ILE A 232 2.13 -8.58 12.25
CA ILE A 232 3.29 -7.83 12.79
C ILE A 232 3.17 -6.35 12.41
N GLY A 233 2.87 -6.06 11.15
CA GLY A 233 2.65 -4.69 10.67
C GLY A 233 1.48 -4.00 11.37
N PHE A 234 0.42 -4.74 11.72
CA PHE A 234 -0.71 -4.20 12.49
C PHE A 234 -0.27 -3.78 13.90
N ILE A 235 0.52 -4.60 14.58
CA ILE A 235 1.07 -4.27 15.91
C ILE A 235 1.97 -3.04 15.82
N ILE A 236 2.86 -2.98 14.83
CA ILE A 236 3.75 -1.82 14.57
C ILE A 236 2.92 -0.55 14.31
N SER A 237 1.89 -0.64 13.47
CA SER A 237 0.99 0.48 13.16
C SER A 237 0.20 0.95 14.39
N GLU A 238 -0.30 0.02 15.22
CA GLU A 238 -0.94 0.35 16.49
C GLU A 238 0.03 1.00 17.47
N PHE A 239 1.27 0.52 17.55
CA PHE A 239 2.32 1.14 18.35
C PHE A 239 2.56 2.58 17.90
N PHE A 240 2.83 2.81 16.61
CA PHE A 240 3.05 4.16 16.10
C PHE A 240 1.86 5.10 16.36
N PHE A 241 0.64 4.63 16.08
CA PHE A 241 -0.56 5.43 16.31
C PHE A 241 -0.74 5.81 17.77
N ASN A 242 -0.60 4.86 18.69
CA ASN A 242 -0.85 5.10 20.08
C ASN A 242 0.27 5.96 20.71
N PHE A 243 1.54 5.73 20.39
CA PHE A 243 2.64 6.42 21.07
C PHE A 243 3.01 7.78 20.47
N PHE A 244 2.87 7.96 19.15
CA PHE A 244 3.36 9.16 18.46
C PHE A 244 2.26 10.07 17.93
N ILE A 245 1.02 9.56 17.73
CA ILE A 245 -0.09 10.36 17.18
C ILE A 245 -1.06 10.79 18.29
N ILE A 246 -1.39 9.91 19.24
CA ILE A 246 -2.26 10.26 20.37
C ILE A 246 -1.46 11.02 21.44
N LYS A 247 -1.93 12.22 21.81
CA LYS A 247 -1.25 13.08 22.81
C LYS A 247 -1.20 12.48 24.24
N ASN A 248 -2.18 11.67 24.65
CA ASN A 248 -2.26 11.11 26.01
C ASN A 248 -1.50 9.78 26.14
N LYS A 249 -0.20 9.86 26.43
CA LYS A 249 0.73 8.70 26.47
C LYS A 249 0.30 7.58 27.43
N LYS A 250 -0.13 7.89 28.67
CA LYS A 250 -0.52 6.87 29.67
C LYS A 250 -1.74 6.06 29.23
N LYS A 251 -2.83 6.73 28.83
CA LYS A 251 -4.04 6.07 28.33
C LYS A 251 -3.75 5.29 27.05
N SER A 252 -2.82 5.79 26.24
CA SER A 252 -2.41 5.14 24.99
C SER A 252 -1.66 3.83 25.22
N LEU A 253 -0.74 3.80 26.19
CA LEU A 253 0.01 2.59 26.54
C LEU A 253 -0.94 1.50 27.05
N ILE A 254 -1.88 1.82 27.95
CA ILE A 254 -2.89 0.86 28.41
C ILE A 254 -3.73 0.34 27.24
N LYS A 255 -4.20 1.23 26.37
CA LYS A 255 -5.01 0.85 25.20
C LYS A 255 -4.23 -0.04 24.23
N PHE A 256 -2.95 0.26 24.01
CA PHE A 256 -2.07 -0.56 23.19
C PHE A 256 -1.89 -1.95 23.80
N LEU A 257 -1.56 -2.04 25.09
CA LEU A 257 -1.39 -3.32 25.78
C LEU A 257 -2.65 -4.17 25.73
N ILE A 258 -3.82 -3.60 26.03
CA ILE A 258 -5.11 -4.30 25.93
C ILE A 258 -5.37 -4.75 24.50
N SER A 259 -5.20 -3.88 23.50
CA SER A 259 -5.44 -4.21 22.10
C SER A 259 -4.50 -5.32 21.61
N SER A 260 -3.22 -5.27 21.98
CA SER A 260 -2.22 -6.27 21.61
C SER A 260 -2.48 -7.60 22.32
N PHE A 261 -2.84 -7.59 23.60
CA PHE A 261 -3.22 -8.78 24.34
C PHE A 261 -4.45 -9.45 23.72
N CYS A 262 -5.55 -8.71 23.54
CA CYS A 262 -6.75 -9.24 22.88
C CYS A 262 -6.44 -9.78 21.49
N PHE A 263 -5.60 -9.08 20.71
CA PHE A 263 -5.19 -9.53 19.40
C PHE A 263 -4.44 -10.86 19.45
N ILE A 264 -3.42 -10.98 20.31
CA ILE A 264 -2.65 -12.22 20.49
C ILE A 264 -3.56 -13.36 20.95
N THR A 265 -4.47 -13.12 21.90
CA THR A 265 -5.43 -14.14 22.36
C THR A 265 -6.33 -14.63 21.23
N ILE A 266 -6.89 -13.71 20.42
CA ILE A 266 -7.70 -14.06 19.25
C ILE A 266 -6.88 -14.88 18.26
N LEU A 267 -5.63 -14.50 18.00
CA LEU A 267 -4.75 -15.24 17.10
C LEU A 267 -4.47 -16.66 17.59
N LEU A 268 -4.20 -16.84 18.89
CA LEU A 268 -3.93 -18.14 19.51
C LEU A 268 -5.15 -19.05 19.46
N ILE A 269 -6.33 -18.52 19.81
CA ILE A 269 -7.60 -19.26 19.71
C ILE A 269 -7.84 -19.64 18.24
N PHE A 270 -7.66 -18.70 17.32
CA PHE A 270 -7.94 -18.93 15.91
C PHE A 270 -7.05 -20.03 15.31
N ALA A 271 -5.73 -20.01 15.49
CA ALA A 271 -4.92 -21.06 14.87
C ALA A 271 -5.05 -22.43 15.55
N LYS A 272 -5.26 -22.47 16.88
CA LYS A 272 -5.46 -23.73 17.60
C LYS A 272 -6.77 -24.41 17.19
N PHE A 273 -7.88 -23.66 17.19
CA PHE A 273 -9.21 -24.24 16.99
C PHE A 273 -9.65 -24.30 15.53
N TYR A 274 -9.23 -23.36 14.69
CA TYR A 274 -9.71 -23.28 13.31
C TYR A 274 -8.69 -23.72 12.27
N LEU A 275 -7.40 -23.53 12.51
CA LEU A 275 -6.37 -23.90 11.53
C LEU A 275 -5.75 -25.28 11.78
N HIS A 276 -6.03 -25.90 12.94
CA HIS A 276 -5.38 -27.12 13.42
C HIS A 276 -3.86 -27.09 13.26
N LYS A 277 -3.24 -25.89 13.36
CA LYS A 277 -1.80 -25.73 13.20
C LYS A 277 -1.09 -25.89 14.55
N PRO A 278 0.07 -26.56 14.58
CA PRO A 278 0.87 -26.65 15.80
C PRO A 278 1.40 -25.27 16.21
N PHE A 279 1.69 -25.09 17.50
CA PHE A 279 2.23 -23.83 18.02
C PHE A 279 3.53 -23.39 17.31
N ASN A 280 4.35 -24.35 16.86
CA ASN A 280 5.58 -24.06 16.12
C ASN A 280 5.34 -23.36 14.77
N TRP A 281 4.13 -23.44 14.21
CA TRP A 281 3.78 -22.73 12.98
C TRP A 281 3.89 -21.21 13.10
N TYR A 282 3.66 -20.64 14.29
CA TYR A 282 3.83 -19.21 14.51
C TYR A 282 5.29 -18.79 14.40
N PHE A 283 6.21 -19.64 14.85
CA PHE A 283 7.65 -19.42 14.89
C PHE A 283 8.41 -20.15 13.78
N ASP A 284 7.72 -20.55 12.71
CA ASP A 284 8.34 -21.24 11.59
C ASP A 284 9.44 -20.36 10.96
N THR A 285 10.67 -20.83 11.12
CA THR A 285 11.93 -20.18 10.72
C THR A 285 12.16 -20.24 9.22
N THR A 286 11.44 -21.10 8.49
CA THR A 286 11.53 -21.20 7.03
C THR A 286 10.70 -20.16 6.30
N LEU A 287 9.94 -19.33 7.03
CA LEU A 287 9.01 -18.32 6.50
C LEU A 287 8.03 -18.93 5.47
N GLY A 288 7.50 -20.12 5.78
CA GLY A 288 6.63 -20.88 4.89
C GLY A 288 7.38 -21.51 3.71
N GLY A 289 8.61 -21.97 3.93
CA GLY A 289 9.45 -22.62 2.90
C GLY A 289 10.22 -21.67 1.98
N ARG A 290 10.10 -20.35 2.15
CA ARG A 290 10.71 -19.35 1.24
C ARG A 290 12.21 -19.14 1.43
N LEU A 291 12.73 -19.54 2.58
CA LEU A 291 14.16 -19.52 2.89
C LEU A 291 14.85 -20.88 2.66
N VAL A 292 14.09 -21.93 2.39
CA VAL A 292 14.64 -23.26 2.13
C VAL A 292 15.28 -23.23 0.74
N ASP A 293 16.51 -23.70 0.63
CA ASP A 293 17.30 -23.83 -0.61
C ASP A 293 17.88 -22.54 -1.23
N LYS A 294 17.85 -21.40 -0.53
CA LYS A 294 18.53 -20.19 -1.02
C LYS A 294 19.93 -20.05 -0.43
N SER A 295 20.94 -20.53 -1.16
CA SER A 295 22.32 -20.09 -0.94
C SER A 295 22.46 -18.64 -1.40
N PHE A 296 22.59 -17.72 -0.45
CA PHE A 296 22.82 -16.31 -0.77
C PHE A 296 24.31 -16.07 -0.97
N GLU A 297 24.73 -15.87 -2.21
CA GLU A 297 26.06 -15.33 -2.49
C GLU A 297 26.05 -13.83 -2.18
N VAL A 298 26.91 -13.42 -1.25
CA VAL A 298 27.04 -12.03 -0.86
C VAL A 298 27.89 -11.30 -1.90
N ASN A 299 27.22 -10.79 -2.93
CA ASN A 299 27.85 -10.05 -4.01
C ASN A 299 27.58 -8.55 -3.88
N PHE A 300 28.62 -7.73 -4.08
CA PHE A 300 28.46 -6.28 -4.07
C PHE A 300 27.66 -5.78 -5.28
N PHE A 301 27.91 -6.37 -6.46
CA PHE A 301 27.16 -6.22 -7.70
C PHE A 301 26.56 -7.58 -8.10
N SER A 302 25.35 -7.60 -8.66
CA SER A 302 24.74 -8.86 -9.13
C SER A 302 25.20 -9.20 -10.54
N ASN A 303 25.41 -10.49 -10.80
CA ASN A 303 25.68 -11.07 -12.11
C ASN A 303 24.51 -11.93 -12.62
N LEU A 304 23.38 -11.93 -11.90
CA LEU A 304 22.21 -12.74 -12.23
C LEU A 304 21.25 -11.97 -13.16
N PRO A 305 20.58 -12.66 -14.10
CA PRO A 305 19.52 -12.05 -14.90
C PRO A 305 18.35 -11.63 -14.01
N PHE A 306 17.61 -10.61 -14.45
CA PHE A 306 16.42 -10.16 -13.74
C PHE A 306 15.26 -11.16 -13.92
N ILE A 307 14.91 -11.83 -12.83
CA ILE A 307 13.78 -12.77 -12.77
C ILE A 307 12.55 -12.07 -12.22
N ASN A 308 12.61 -11.64 -10.95
CA ASN A 308 11.54 -10.91 -10.28
C ASN A 308 12.09 -10.20 -9.02
N ILE A 309 11.22 -9.42 -8.37
CA ILE A 309 11.42 -9.04 -6.97
C ILE A 309 10.35 -9.77 -6.16
N GLU A 310 10.79 -10.70 -5.32
CA GLU A 310 9.89 -11.56 -4.57
C GLU A 310 9.29 -10.85 -3.34
N GLU A 311 8.59 -11.63 -2.52
CA GLU A 311 7.87 -11.16 -1.34
C GLU A 311 8.77 -10.78 -0.15
N MET A 312 10.07 -11.06 -0.20
CA MET A 312 11.05 -10.56 0.78
C MET A 312 11.82 -9.41 0.14
N VAL A 313 11.20 -8.23 0.07
CA VAL A 313 11.66 -7.11 -0.78
C VAL A 313 13.16 -6.85 -0.68
N TYR A 314 13.69 -6.59 0.51
CA TYR A 314 15.09 -6.21 0.65
C TYR A 314 16.04 -7.35 0.26
N LEU A 315 15.69 -8.58 0.63
CA LEU A 315 16.48 -9.76 0.28
C LEU A 315 16.45 -10.03 -1.22
N SER A 316 15.30 -9.82 -1.87
CA SER A 316 15.17 -9.92 -3.32
C SER A 316 15.92 -8.82 -4.05
N ILE A 317 15.86 -7.57 -3.58
CA ILE A 317 16.67 -6.47 -4.13
C ILE A 317 18.16 -6.79 -3.98
N PHE A 318 18.58 -7.30 -2.82
CA PHE A 318 19.96 -7.72 -2.59
C PHE A 318 20.39 -8.83 -3.55
N ASN A 319 19.58 -9.87 -3.74
CA ASN A 319 19.89 -10.95 -4.66
C ASN A 319 19.93 -10.50 -6.13
N THR A 320 18.97 -9.68 -6.53
CA THR A 320 18.80 -9.25 -7.93
C THR A 320 19.78 -8.13 -8.31
N PHE A 321 20.12 -7.23 -7.38
CA PHE A 321 20.90 -6.02 -7.68
C PHE A 321 22.17 -5.87 -6.84
N GLY A 322 22.49 -6.84 -5.97
CA GLY A 322 23.65 -6.79 -5.09
C GLY A 322 23.48 -5.82 -3.92
N PHE A 323 24.50 -5.79 -3.05
CA PHE A 323 24.54 -4.89 -1.90
C PHE A 323 24.44 -3.41 -2.30
N PHE A 324 25.10 -3.01 -3.40
CA PHE A 324 25.05 -1.63 -3.88
C PHE A 324 23.62 -1.23 -4.30
N GLY A 325 22.92 -2.11 -5.02
CA GLY A 325 21.52 -1.90 -5.39
C GLY A 325 20.59 -1.75 -4.18
N LEU A 326 20.82 -2.55 -3.13
CA LEU A 326 20.06 -2.45 -1.88
C LEU A 326 20.25 -1.08 -1.20
N ILE A 327 21.47 -0.55 -1.14
CA ILE A 327 21.72 0.77 -0.55
C ILE A 327 20.96 1.85 -1.33
N LEU A 328 21.08 1.86 -2.66
CA LEU A 328 20.39 2.82 -3.51
C LEU A 328 18.86 2.71 -3.38
N PHE A 329 18.35 1.49 -3.28
CA PHE A 329 16.93 1.22 -3.04
C PHE A 329 16.45 1.82 -1.71
N ILE A 330 17.18 1.58 -0.61
CA ILE A 330 16.84 2.11 0.71
C ILE A 330 16.86 3.64 0.69
N ILE A 331 17.87 4.25 0.06
CA ILE A 331 17.95 5.71 -0.08
C ILE A 331 16.73 6.23 -0.83
N GLY A 332 16.44 5.68 -2.01
CA GLY A 332 15.33 6.14 -2.86
C GLY A 332 13.96 5.99 -2.22
N MET A 333 13.72 4.86 -1.54
CA MET A 333 12.46 4.62 -0.84
C MET A 333 12.34 5.51 0.41
N CYS A 334 13.35 5.55 1.27
CA CYS A 334 13.27 6.27 2.54
C CYS A 334 13.38 7.80 2.40
N PHE A 335 13.82 8.33 1.25
CA PHE A 335 14.12 9.75 1.10
C PHE A 335 12.95 10.68 1.48
N SER A 336 11.72 10.36 1.05
CA SER A 336 10.56 11.20 1.37
C SER A 336 10.29 11.30 2.88
N LEU A 337 10.54 10.21 3.63
CA LEU A 337 10.39 10.18 5.07
C LEU A 337 11.49 11.01 5.75
N PHE A 338 12.74 10.83 5.34
CA PHE A 338 13.87 11.60 5.87
C PHE A 338 13.69 13.08 5.58
N TYR A 339 13.36 13.44 4.35
CA TYR A 339 13.11 14.81 3.95
C TYR A 339 12.01 15.45 4.81
N TYR A 340 10.88 14.75 5.03
CA TYR A 340 9.82 15.24 5.91
C TYR A 340 10.28 15.49 7.35
N LEU A 341 11.11 14.61 7.92
CA LEU A 341 11.67 14.79 9.26
C LEU A 341 12.57 16.04 9.32
N PHE A 342 13.49 16.18 8.37
CA PHE A 342 14.49 17.23 8.36
C PHE A 342 13.96 18.61 7.93
N LYS A 343 12.97 18.67 7.00
CA LYS A 343 12.49 19.92 6.39
C LYS A 343 12.10 20.98 7.42
N ASN A 344 11.57 20.55 8.57
CA ASN A 344 11.21 21.44 9.67
C ASN A 344 11.37 20.70 11.01
N MET A 345 12.61 20.44 11.44
CA MET A 345 12.86 19.78 12.73
C MET A 345 12.25 20.54 13.93
N ASN A 346 12.10 21.85 13.80
CA ASN A 346 11.62 22.73 14.87
C ASN A 346 10.12 23.06 14.80
N SER A 347 9.39 22.64 13.75
CA SER A 347 7.95 22.90 13.65
C SER A 347 7.14 21.75 14.23
N GLU A 348 6.01 22.08 14.86
CA GLU A 348 5.01 21.05 15.17
C GLU A 348 4.57 20.36 13.88
N LYS A 349 4.54 19.03 13.91
CA LYS A 349 4.14 18.21 12.77
C LYS A 349 2.63 17.98 12.80
N SER A 350 1.97 18.10 11.65
CA SER A 350 0.54 17.80 11.52
C SER A 350 0.27 16.34 11.89
N PRO A 351 -0.78 16.03 12.69
CA PRO A 351 -1.14 14.65 13.00
C PRO A 351 -1.43 13.79 11.77
N ILE A 352 -1.94 14.41 10.69
CA ILE A 352 -2.26 13.69 9.46
C ILE A 352 -0.98 13.29 8.73
N ASP A 353 0.00 14.18 8.65
CA ASP A 353 1.30 13.90 8.05
C ASP A 353 2.02 12.80 8.84
N MET A 354 1.95 12.85 10.18
CA MET A 354 2.47 11.78 11.03
C MET A 354 1.75 10.44 10.77
N CYS A 355 0.44 10.45 10.52
CA CYS A 355 -0.29 9.24 10.13
C CYS A 355 0.21 8.65 8.81
N ILE A 356 0.46 9.50 7.80
CA ILE A 356 0.99 9.08 6.51
C ILE A 356 2.42 8.55 6.67
N PHE A 357 3.27 9.31 7.37
CA PHE A 357 4.66 8.96 7.69
C PHE A 357 4.75 7.58 8.35
N PHE A 358 3.98 7.34 9.42
CA PHE A 358 4.02 6.05 10.12
C PHE A 358 3.40 4.92 9.31
N GLY A 359 2.44 5.21 8.43
CA GLY A 359 1.92 4.23 7.48
C GLY A 359 2.98 3.75 6.49
N LEU A 360 3.70 4.68 5.88
CA LEU A 360 4.84 4.41 4.99
C LEU A 360 5.98 3.70 5.73
N LEU A 361 6.33 4.15 6.93
CA LEU A 361 7.36 3.52 7.76
C LEU A 361 6.98 2.09 8.14
N THR A 362 5.71 1.84 8.48
CA THR A 362 5.21 0.48 8.76
C THR A 362 5.48 -0.44 7.56
N TYR A 363 5.19 0.02 6.35
CA TYR A 363 5.45 -0.76 5.13
C TYR A 363 6.94 -1.04 4.92
N LEU A 364 7.81 -0.04 5.09
CA LEU A 364 9.26 -0.22 4.94
C LEU A 364 9.83 -1.20 5.98
N ILE A 365 9.32 -1.20 7.22
CA ILE A 365 9.75 -2.16 8.25
C ILE A 365 9.28 -3.57 7.91
N ILE A 366 8.00 -3.76 7.55
CA ILE A 366 7.52 -5.11 7.20
C ILE A 366 8.11 -5.63 5.89
N SER A 367 8.69 -4.75 5.05
CA SER A 367 9.44 -5.13 3.85
C SER A 367 10.76 -5.87 4.12
N ILE A 368 11.21 -5.88 5.39
CA ILE A 368 12.26 -6.79 5.88
C ILE A 368 11.72 -8.23 5.98
N SER A 369 10.45 -8.36 6.30
CA SER A 369 9.80 -9.64 6.52
C SER A 369 9.27 -10.22 5.21
N ASP A 370 8.85 -11.48 5.31
CA ASP A 370 8.17 -12.23 4.27
C ASP A 370 6.87 -11.53 3.83
N SER A 371 6.35 -11.83 2.64
CA SER A 371 5.02 -11.42 2.15
C SER A 371 4.83 -9.93 1.87
N ALA A 372 5.85 -9.09 2.08
CA ALA A 372 5.88 -7.70 1.64
C ALA A 372 6.21 -7.65 0.15
N SER A 373 5.22 -7.37 -0.67
CA SER A 373 5.39 -7.46 -2.12
C SER A 373 5.38 -6.09 -2.77
N LEU A 374 6.26 -5.91 -3.76
CA LEU A 374 6.30 -4.71 -4.62
C LEU A 374 5.29 -4.79 -5.78
N TYR A 375 4.17 -5.49 -5.57
CA TYR A 375 3.12 -5.53 -6.56
C TYR A 375 2.54 -4.14 -6.77
N LEU A 376 2.05 -3.93 -7.98
CA LEU A 376 1.57 -2.63 -8.44
C LEU A 376 0.60 -1.90 -7.48
N PRO A 377 -0.37 -2.55 -6.79
CA PRO A 377 -1.25 -1.83 -5.87
C PRO A 377 -0.48 -1.26 -4.67
N VAL A 378 0.49 -2.01 -4.14
CA VAL A 378 1.32 -1.59 -3.01
C VAL A 378 2.14 -0.38 -3.40
N MET A 379 2.79 -0.42 -4.57
CA MET A 379 3.61 0.69 -5.05
C MET A 379 2.78 1.92 -5.40
N ALA A 380 1.58 1.76 -5.95
CA ALA A 380 0.69 2.89 -6.20
C ALA A 380 0.29 3.60 -4.90
N PHE A 381 -0.04 2.85 -3.84
CA PHE A 381 -0.31 3.42 -2.51
C PHE A 381 0.92 4.10 -1.94
N TYR A 382 2.08 3.44 -2.02
CA TYR A 382 3.33 3.95 -1.48
C TYR A 382 3.70 5.30 -2.10
N TRP A 383 3.76 5.38 -3.43
CA TRP A 383 4.12 6.62 -4.13
C TRP A 383 3.08 7.72 -3.99
N PHE A 384 1.78 7.37 -3.97
CA PHE A 384 0.73 8.34 -3.69
C PHE A 384 0.88 8.95 -2.29
N LEU A 385 1.01 8.12 -1.25
CA LEU A 385 1.16 8.58 0.13
C LEU A 385 2.47 9.35 0.32
N SER A 386 3.55 8.90 -0.31
CA SER A 386 4.85 9.57 -0.30
C SER A 386 4.78 10.97 -0.93
N SER A 387 4.08 11.10 -2.06
CA SER A 387 3.79 12.40 -2.68
C SER A 387 2.88 13.26 -1.81
N PHE A 388 1.85 12.66 -1.19
CA PHE A 388 0.89 13.36 -0.34
C PHE A 388 1.51 13.91 0.95
N LEU A 389 2.53 13.24 1.49
CA LEU A 389 3.30 13.69 2.66
C LEU A 389 3.98 15.05 2.45
N HIS A 390 4.26 15.44 1.21
CA HIS A 390 4.92 16.71 0.87
C HIS A 390 3.95 17.84 0.51
N THR A 391 2.68 17.72 0.86
CA THR A 391 1.68 18.79 0.64
C THR A 391 1.82 19.93 1.67
N HIS A 392 1.50 21.19 1.32
CA HIS A 392 1.75 22.36 2.19
C HIS A 392 0.52 22.75 3.00
N LYS A 393 -0.63 22.14 2.73
CA LYS A 393 -1.82 22.43 3.52
C LYS A 393 -1.52 21.97 4.95
N ASP A 394 -1.58 22.88 5.91
CA ASP A 394 -1.70 22.49 7.32
C ASP A 394 -3.01 21.72 7.45
N ILE A 395 -2.94 20.41 7.22
CA ILE A 395 -4.09 19.53 7.07
C ILE A 395 -4.92 19.53 8.38
N SER A 396 -4.26 19.85 9.50
CA SER A 396 -4.85 20.03 10.84
C SER A 396 -5.66 21.33 11.00
N TYR A 397 -5.27 22.43 10.34
CA TYR A 397 -5.88 23.75 10.55
C TYR A 397 -7.22 23.89 9.78
N GLU A 398 -7.35 23.30 8.59
CA GLU A 398 -8.64 23.26 7.86
C GLU A 398 -9.67 22.34 8.54
N PHE A 399 -9.24 21.20 9.10
CA PHE A 399 -10.15 20.23 9.72
C PHE A 399 -10.67 20.71 11.09
N SER A 400 -9.85 21.43 11.87
CA SER A 400 -10.24 21.97 13.17
C SER A 400 -11.25 23.13 13.05
N LYS A 401 -11.06 24.08 12.13
CA LYS A 401 -11.99 25.21 11.92
C LYS A 401 -13.43 24.80 11.59
N LYS A 402 -13.64 23.62 10.99
CA LYS A 402 -14.98 23.12 10.61
C LYS A 402 -15.58 22.14 11.61
N SER A 403 -14.79 21.39 12.38
CA SER A 403 -15.33 20.50 13.42
C SER A 403 -16.01 21.25 14.57
N TYR A 404 -15.77 22.56 14.72
CA TYR A 404 -16.47 23.43 15.67
C TYR A 404 -17.75 24.06 15.10
N LYS A 405 -18.08 23.82 13.82
CA LYS A 405 -19.29 24.35 13.16
C LYS A 405 -20.39 23.31 12.91
N ASN A 406 -20.20 22.06 13.34
CA ASN A 406 -21.21 20.99 13.24
C ASN A 406 -21.49 20.37 14.60
#